data_AF-A0A965H4X3-F1
#
_entry.id   AF-A0A965H4X3-F1
#
_cell.length_a   1.000
_cell.length_b   1.000
_cell.length_c   1.000
_cell.angle_alpha   90.00
_cell.angle_beta   90.00
_cell.angle_gamma   90.00
#
_symmetry.space_group_name_H-M   'P 1'
#
loop_
_entity.id
_entity.type
_entity.pdbx_description
1 polymer ?
#
loop_
_entity_poly.entity_id
_entity_poly.type
_entity_poly.pdbx_seq_one_letter_code
_entity_poly.pdbx_strand_id
1 'polypeptide(L)' 'REARPAPTMRLNPEVDDLFGFRYEDFQLADYDPHPAIRAPIAV' A
#
# COMPACT_ATOMS: atom_id res chain seq x y z
N ARG A 1 -6.79 19.98 -1.20
CA ARG A 1 -7.30 18.59 -1.19
C ARG A 1 -7.54 18.20 0.26
N GLU A 2 -8.75 17.75 0.59
CA GLU A 2 -9.12 17.29 1.94
C GLU A 2 -8.65 15.86 2.17
N ALA A 3 -8.46 15.47 3.43
CA ALA A 3 -8.09 14.10 3.79
C ALA A 3 -9.27 13.15 3.52
N ARG A 4 -8.96 12.00 2.92
CA ARG A 4 -9.92 10.90 2.71
C ARG A 4 -9.69 9.80 3.77
N PRO A 5 -10.65 8.89 3.99
CA PRO A 5 -10.45 7.74 4.86
C PRO A 5 -9.17 6.97 4.52
N ALA A 6 -8.53 6.42 5.55
CA ALA A 6 -7.35 5.59 5.36
C ALA A 6 -7.74 4.24 4.71
N PRO A 7 -6.88 3.68 3.84
CA PRO A 7 -7.09 2.34 3.31
C PRO A 7 -6.83 1.28 4.39
N THR A 8 -7.19 0.03 4.08
CA THR A 8 -6.86 -1.14 4.91
C THR A 8 -5.85 -2.03 4.19
N MET A 9 -4.74 -2.36 4.86
CA MET A 9 -3.78 -3.36 4.37
C MET A 9 -4.10 -4.73 4.98
N ARG A 10 -4.25 -5.75 4.15
CA ARG A 10 -4.39 -7.15 4.57
C ARG A 10 -3.16 -7.94 4.14
N LEU A 11 -2.63 -8.76 5.04
CA LEU A 11 -1.48 -9.62 4.78
C LEU A 11 -1.94 -11.07 4.77
N ASN A 12 -1.29 -11.90 3.96
CA ASN A 12 -1.48 -13.35 3.97
C ASN A 12 -1.08 -13.92 5.35
N PRO A 13 -2.00 -14.53 6.13
CA PRO A 13 -1.68 -15.08 7.43
C PRO A 13 -0.89 -16.40 7.37
N GLU A 14 -0.75 -17.00 6.18
CA GLU A 14 -0.01 -18.26 5.98
C GLU A 14 1.50 -18.05 5.86
N VAL A 15 1.98 -16.81 5.68
CA VAL A 15 3.40 -16.48 5.61
C VAL A 15 3.92 -16.16 7.01
N ASP A 16 4.84 -16.99 7.49
CA ASP A 16 5.44 -16.89 8.83
C ASP A 16 6.94 -16.52 8.81
N ASP A 17 7.55 -16.41 7.63
CA ASP A 17 8.91 -15.91 7.42
C ASP A 17 8.88 -14.47 6.90
N LEU A 18 9.66 -13.59 7.55
CA LEU A 18 9.79 -12.18 7.16
C LEU A 18 10.30 -12.02 5.72
N PHE A 19 11.15 -12.93 5.25
CA PHE A 19 11.70 -12.91 3.88
C PHE A 19 10.88 -13.74 2.89
N GLY A 20 9.82 -14.41 3.36
CA GLY A 20 8.93 -15.24 2.54
C GLY A 20 7.83 -14.46 1.82
N PHE A 21 7.58 -13.21 2.21
CA PHE A 21 6.54 -12.37 1.62
C PHE A 21 6.80 -12.05 0.14
N ARG A 22 5.74 -12.15 -0.66
CA ARG A 22 5.71 -11.79 -2.07
C ARG A 22 4.69 -10.68 -2.31
N TYR A 23 4.70 -10.11 -3.50
CA TYR A 23 3.76 -9.03 -3.86
C TYR A 23 2.30 -9.47 -3.68
N GLU A 24 1.99 -10.72 -4.00
CA GLU A 24 0.64 -11.28 -3.95
C GLU A 24 0.10 -11.46 -2.52
N ASP A 25 0.96 -11.46 -1.51
CA ASP A 25 0.59 -11.62 -0.11
C ASP A 25 0.04 -10.34 0.53
N PHE A 26 0.09 -9.21 -0.19
CA PHE A 26 -0.40 -7.92 0.26
C PHE A 26 -1.63 -7.52 -0.54
N GLN A 27 -2.72 -7.21 0.17
CA GLN A 27 -3.93 -6.67 -0.43
C GLN A 27 -4.25 -5.30 0.18
N LEU A 28 -4.29 -4.28 -0.67
CA LEU A 28 -4.72 -2.95 -0.30
C LEU A 28 -6.22 -2.77 -0.63
N ALA A 29 -7.05 -2.68 0.39
CA ALA A 29 -8.49 -2.46 0.27
C ALA A 29 -8.84 -0.98 0.53
N ASP A 30 -9.92 -0.53 -0.10
CA ASP A 30 -10.51 0.82 0.09
C ASP A 30 -9.54 1.98 -0.18
N TYR A 31 -8.63 1.80 -1.14
CA TYR A 31 -7.67 2.83 -1.54
C TYR A 31 -8.25 3.80 -2.57
N ASP A 32 -8.67 4.99 -2.10
CA ASP A 32 -9.17 6.10 -2.92
C ASP A 32 -8.24 7.34 -2.82
N PRO A 33 -7.08 7.35 -3.49
CA PRO A 33 -6.17 8.48 -3.45
C PRO A 33 -6.62 9.63 -4.36
N HIS A 34 -6.23 10.85 -4.00
CA HIS A 34 -6.23 11.97 -4.95
C HIS A 34 -5.32 11.67 -6.14
N PRO A 35 -5.48 12.38 -7.28
CA PRO A 35 -4.59 12.22 -8.43
C PRO A 35 -3.10 12.29 -8.05
N ALA A 36 -2.30 11.43 -8.66
CA ALA A 36 -0.87 11.38 -8.42
C ALA A 36 -0.21 12.72 -8.72
N ILE A 37 0.62 13.20 -7.79
CA ILE A 37 1.43 14.40 -8.00
C ILE A 37 2.86 13.95 -8.26
N ARG A 38 3.40 14.30 -9.42
CA ARG A 38 4.79 14.02 -9.77
C ARG A 38 5.68 15.12 -9.18
N ALA A 39 6.72 14.72 -8.45
CA ALA A 39 7.75 15.61 -7.95
C ALA A 39 9.13 15.10 -8.40
N PRO A 40 10.05 15.98 -8.83
CA PRO A 40 11.41 15.59 -9.16
C PRO A 40 12.16 15.14 -7.90
N ILE A 41 13.02 14.14 -8.05
CA ILE A 41 13.95 13.70 -7.00
C ILE A 41 15.18 14.60 -7.08
N ALA A 42 15.56 15.24 -5.96
CA ALA A 42 16.84 15.92 -5.85
C ALA A 42 17.94 14.88 -5.62
N VAL A 43 19.02 14.96 -6.41
CA VAL A 43 20.21 14.10 -6.34
C VAL A 43 21.33 14.85 -5.66
#